data_AF-A0A1Y1QJK1-F1
#
_entry.id   AF-A0A1Y1QJK1-F1
#
_cell.length_a   1.000
_cell.length_b   1.000
_cell.length_c   1.000
_cell.angle_alpha   90.00
_cell.angle_beta   90.00
_cell.angle_gamma   90.00
#
_symmetry.space_group_name_H-M   'P 1'
#
loop_
_entity.id
_entity.type
_entity.pdbx_description
1 polymer ?
#
loop_
_entity_poly.entity_id
_entity_poly.type
_entity_poly.pdbx_seq_one_letter_code
_entity_poly.pdbx_strand_id
1 'polypeptide(L)'
;MDSYGLLLFILWLVTATGIVLFTRWLSRFLSQFKLPNDTRLLILIAFTGVLVIAALNFLWKQGNRQPTPPVAVAEVTTDPQQPNTELNLETYESATYPELYGLRQDMLTQINALHAFFGKVGEWAEQMPAQRRFLQTIIDLRWARQQQLRKAYQDIDRSRREFWLHYRTGEDRHVRTMFDDEAQRLQKRIQDALGDSREFQLAETEAVREHLRDAETLLKAAKLPKPKKGQRLNTVFQPYSDQRRQTLFAELTERQETSITSNLTQLQHEETQIRTKLAYMVEYQKVNTDLLETTNDLILEWNKALIYNQYAQYRLLFATEALEISVLLGLTTDSRDYTWLLKQLRELAPDILAQAEEERRVAAYSYNPEVDHSNRQAR
;
A
#
# COMPACT_ATOMS: atom_id res chain seq x y z
N MET A 1 50.50 -6.77 -6.78
CA MET A 1 49.22 -6.13 -6.45
C MET A 1 48.35 -6.24 -7.67
N ASP A 2 47.34 -7.10 -7.61
CA ASP A 2 46.46 -7.38 -8.74
C ASP A 2 45.71 -6.11 -9.16
N SER A 3 45.58 -5.86 -10.46
CA SER A 3 44.94 -4.67 -11.04
C SER A 3 43.52 -4.42 -10.48
N TYR A 4 42.87 -5.47 -9.99
CA TYR A 4 41.56 -5.42 -9.33
C TYR A 4 41.61 -4.78 -7.93
N GLY A 5 42.66 -5.03 -7.16
CA GLY A 5 42.84 -4.43 -5.83
C GLY A 5 43.11 -2.93 -5.90
N LEU A 6 43.82 -2.47 -6.93
CA LEU A 6 44.07 -1.05 -7.18
C LEU A 6 42.79 -0.31 -7.59
N LEU A 7 41.92 -0.93 -8.40
CA LEU A 7 40.61 -0.36 -8.77
C LEU A 7 39.67 -0.25 -7.56
N LEU A 8 39.61 -1.27 -6.71
CA LEU A 8 38.80 -1.23 -5.48
C LEU A 8 39.31 -0.17 -4.50
N PHE A 9 40.62 0.01 -4.41
CA PHE A 9 41.22 1.05 -3.56
C PHE A 9 40.86 2.46 -4.05
N ILE A 10 40.96 2.72 -5.37
CA ILE A 10 40.56 4.00 -5.96
C ILE A 10 39.07 4.27 -5.76
N LEU A 11 38.21 3.26 -5.94
CA LEU A 11 36.77 3.37 -5.72
C LEU A 11 36.46 3.75 -4.26
N TRP A 12 37.18 3.16 -3.31
CA TRP A 12 37.06 3.48 -1.89
C TRP A 12 37.42 4.94 -1.60
N LEU A 13 38.50 5.41 -2.21
CA LEU A 13 39.00 6.77 -2.05
C LEU A 13 38.03 7.81 -2.63
N VAL A 14 37.46 7.54 -3.81
CA VAL A 14 36.44 8.39 -4.43
C VAL A 14 35.16 8.43 -3.59
N THR A 15 34.72 7.28 -3.07
CA THR A 15 33.49 7.19 -2.25
C THR A 15 33.65 7.95 -0.92
N ALA A 16 34.78 7.77 -0.23
CA ALA A 16 35.09 8.50 0.99
C ALA A 16 35.16 10.02 0.75
N THR A 17 35.80 10.43 -0.35
CA THR A 17 35.88 11.85 -0.73
C THR A 17 34.50 12.44 -1.04
N GLY A 18 33.65 11.69 -1.74
CA GLY A 18 32.26 12.08 -2.04
C GLY A 18 31.43 12.30 -0.78
N ILE A 19 31.53 11.41 0.21
CA ILE A 19 30.83 11.54 1.49
C ILE A 19 31.29 12.79 2.26
N VAL A 20 32.60 13.07 2.28
CA VAL A 20 33.14 14.26 2.95
C VAL A 20 32.66 15.55 2.28
N LEU A 21 32.67 15.60 0.94
CA LEU A 21 32.19 16.75 0.18
C LEU A 21 30.69 16.97 0.38
N PHE A 22 29.90 15.90 0.36
CA PHE A 22 28.46 15.94 0.61
C PHE A 22 28.14 16.44 2.03
N THR A 23 28.85 15.95 3.03
CA THR A 23 28.65 16.36 4.44
C THR A 23 28.97 17.85 4.62
N ARG A 24 30.04 18.34 3.99
CA ARG A 24 30.39 19.77 4.01
C ARG A 24 29.38 20.63 3.28
N TRP A 25 28.90 20.17 2.12
CA TRP A 25 27.87 20.87 1.36
C TRP A 25 26.56 20.94 2.15
N LEU A 26 26.10 19.82 2.72
CA LEU A 26 24.86 19.72 3.48
C LEU A 26 24.92 20.60 4.73
N SER A 27 26.05 20.62 5.44
CA SER A 27 26.27 21.52 6.59
C SER A 27 26.14 22.99 6.20
N ARG A 28 26.75 23.41 5.07
CA ARG A 28 26.61 24.78 4.55
C ARG A 28 25.20 25.08 4.07
N PHE A 29 24.54 24.16 3.40
CA PHE A 29 23.17 24.30 2.93
C PHE A 29 22.20 24.49 4.11
N LEU A 30 22.30 23.65 5.14
CA LEU A 30 21.48 23.75 6.35
C LEU A 30 21.74 25.04 7.15
N SER A 31 22.92 25.65 7.00
CA SER A 31 23.24 26.93 7.63
C SER A 31 22.45 28.12 7.07
N GLN A 32 21.89 27.99 5.87
CA GLN A 32 21.06 29.03 5.23
C GLN A 32 19.64 29.08 5.80
N PHE A 33 19.21 28.04 6.52
CA PHE A 33 17.90 27.97 7.14
C PHE A 33 18.00 28.31 8.63
N LYS A 34 17.04 29.07 9.18
CA LYS A 34 16.95 29.38 10.62
C LYS A 34 16.46 28.18 11.45
N LEU A 35 17.15 27.05 11.33
CA LEU A 35 16.87 25.83 12.09
C LEU A 35 17.62 25.85 13.44
N PRO A 36 17.06 25.29 14.52
CA PRO A 36 17.80 25.01 15.76
C PRO A 36 19.01 24.10 15.50
N ASN A 37 20.10 24.29 16.26
CA ASN A 37 21.34 23.51 16.07
C ASN A 37 21.11 22.01 16.21
N ASP A 38 20.24 21.58 17.13
CA ASP A 38 19.93 20.17 17.37
C ASP A 38 19.23 19.53 16.17
N THR A 39 18.32 20.26 15.52
CA THR A 39 17.62 19.80 14.31
C THR A 39 18.57 19.69 13.13
N ARG A 40 19.53 20.62 12.99
CA ARG A 40 20.56 20.54 11.93
C ARG A 40 21.47 19.34 12.11
N LEU A 41 21.86 19.06 13.36
CA LEU A 41 22.72 17.93 13.69
C LEU A 41 22.00 16.59 13.44
N LEU A 42 20.71 16.49 13.80
CA LEU A 42 19.90 15.31 13.51
C LEU A 42 19.74 15.06 12.00
N ILE A 43 19.46 16.09 11.21
CA ILE A 43 19.35 15.97 9.74
C ILE A 43 20.70 15.54 9.15
N LEU A 44 21.80 16.14 9.62
CA LEU A 44 23.13 15.80 9.15
C LEU A 44 23.47 14.34 9.47
N ILE A 45 23.25 13.87 10.69
CA ILE A 45 23.49 12.47 11.06
C ILE A 45 22.60 11.52 10.26
N ALA A 46 21.32 11.83 10.09
CA ALA A 46 20.39 10.97 9.36
C ALA A 46 20.80 10.80 7.89
N PHE A 47 21.06 11.89 7.18
CA PHE A 47 21.44 11.84 5.76
C PHE A 47 22.83 11.24 5.55
N THR A 48 23.80 11.58 6.40
CA THR A 48 25.15 11.02 6.29
C THR A 48 25.16 9.53 6.65
N GLY A 49 24.37 9.12 7.64
CA GLY A 49 24.20 7.72 8.04
C GLY A 49 23.59 6.85 6.94
N VAL A 50 22.53 7.32 6.28
CA VAL A 50 21.92 6.63 5.13
C VAL A 50 22.93 6.48 3.99
N LEU A 51 23.71 7.50 3.70
CA LEU A 51 24.70 7.49 2.62
C LEU A 51 25.86 6.51 2.90
N VAL A 52 26.34 6.45 4.15
CA VAL A 52 27.37 5.48 4.57
C VAL A 52 26.85 4.05 4.47
N ILE A 53 25.62 3.78 4.93
CA ILE A 53 25.00 2.44 4.84
C ILE A 53 24.79 2.04 3.38
N ALA A 54 24.33 2.96 2.52
CA ALA A 54 24.14 2.71 1.10
C ALA A 54 25.48 2.41 0.39
N ALA A 55 26.53 3.17 0.71
CA ALA A 55 27.88 2.95 0.18
C ALA A 55 28.45 1.59 0.61
N LEU A 56 28.30 1.22 1.88
CA LEU A 56 28.73 -0.09 2.39
C LEU A 56 27.98 -1.24 1.71
N ASN A 57 26.66 -1.13 1.53
CA ASN A 57 25.85 -2.16 0.87
C ASN A 57 26.20 -2.30 -0.62
N PHE A 58 26.44 -1.18 -1.32
CA PHE A 58 26.86 -1.18 -2.72
C PHE A 58 28.23 -1.83 -2.93
N LEU A 59 29.20 -1.48 -2.08
CA LEU A 59 30.56 -2.03 -2.13
C LEU A 59 30.58 -3.52 -1.77
N TRP A 60 29.76 -3.95 -0.81
CA TRP A 60 29.65 -5.35 -0.43
C TRP A 60 29.04 -6.22 -1.54
N LYS A 61 28.08 -5.67 -2.31
CA LYS A 61 27.54 -6.34 -3.51
C LYS A 61 28.53 -6.40 -4.67
N GLN A 62 29.46 -5.44 -4.80
CA GLN A 62 30.50 -5.48 -5.84
C GLN A 62 31.60 -6.50 -5.54
N GLY A 63 31.98 -6.70 -4.28
CA GLY A 63 32.98 -7.70 -3.88
C GLY A 63 32.57 -9.16 -4.14
N ASN A 64 31.27 -9.44 -4.26
CA ASN A 64 30.71 -10.79 -4.49
C ASN A 64 30.37 -11.10 -5.95
N ARG A 65 30.67 -10.20 -6.91
CA ARG A 65 30.45 -10.48 -8.34
C ARG A 65 31.70 -11.15 -8.94
N GLN A 66 31.74 -12.48 -8.92
CA GLN A 66 32.61 -13.24 -9.82
C GLN A 66 32.25 -12.90 -11.28
N PRO A 67 33.24 -12.75 -12.18
CA PRO A 67 32.98 -12.49 -13.59
C PRO A 67 32.37 -13.72 -14.24
N THR A 68 31.14 -13.59 -14.72
CA THR A 68 30.46 -14.60 -15.56
C THR A 68 31.20 -14.71 -16.90
N PRO A 69 31.68 -15.89 -17.33
CA PRO A 69 32.26 -16.03 -18.66
C PRO A 69 31.17 -15.93 -19.75
N PRO A 70 31.51 -15.48 -20.97
CA PRO A 70 30.54 -15.23 -22.02
C PRO A 70 29.98 -16.53 -22.60
N VAL A 71 28.69 -16.49 -22.94
CA VAL A 71 27.97 -17.58 -23.61
C VAL A 71 28.49 -17.72 -25.04
N ALA A 72 29.14 -18.84 -25.34
CA ALA A 72 29.44 -19.27 -26.70
C ALA A 72 28.36 -20.27 -27.17
N VAL A 73 27.87 -20.03 -28.39
CA VAL A 73 26.86 -20.81 -29.09
C VAL A 73 27.43 -22.17 -29.49
N ALA A 74 26.56 -23.19 -29.48
CA ALA A 74 26.84 -24.60 -29.65
C ALA A 74 27.54 -25.00 -30.95
N GLU A 75 28.43 -26.00 -30.85
CA GLU A 75 28.71 -26.97 -31.91
C GLU A 75 28.66 -28.39 -31.33
N VAL A 76 27.93 -29.26 -32.02
CA VAL A 76 27.64 -30.65 -31.67
C VAL A 76 28.80 -31.53 -32.15
N THR A 77 29.38 -32.32 -31.25
CA THR A 77 30.13 -33.52 -31.64
C THR A 77 29.86 -34.65 -30.65
N THR A 78 29.42 -35.77 -31.23
CA THR A 78 29.06 -37.06 -30.64
C THR A 78 30.21 -37.75 -29.88
N ASP A 79 29.89 -38.15 -28.65
CA ASP A 79 30.32 -39.29 -27.81
C ASP A 79 31.72 -39.92 -27.97
N PRO A 80 32.37 -40.25 -26.82
CA PRO A 80 32.15 -41.59 -26.27
C PRO A 80 31.93 -41.64 -24.75
N GLN A 81 30.73 -42.06 -24.35
CA GLN A 81 30.47 -43.06 -23.31
C GLN A 81 31.25 -42.90 -21.98
N GLN A 82 30.72 -42.04 -21.11
CA GLN A 82 30.80 -42.22 -19.65
C GLN A 82 29.39 -42.47 -19.11
N PRO A 83 29.15 -43.52 -18.31
CA PRO A 83 27.86 -43.72 -17.69
C PRO A 83 27.68 -42.85 -16.43
N ASN A 84 26.45 -42.35 -16.28
CA ASN A 84 25.73 -41.99 -15.06
C ASN A 84 25.86 -40.57 -14.44
N THR A 85 24.85 -39.76 -14.76
CA THR A 85 23.99 -39.02 -13.81
C THR A 85 24.68 -38.36 -12.61
N GLU A 86 25.12 -37.12 -12.79
CA GLU A 86 25.11 -36.18 -11.67
C GLU A 86 23.65 -35.87 -11.32
N LEU A 87 23.06 -36.73 -10.49
CA LEU A 87 21.79 -36.48 -9.84
C LEU A 87 21.94 -35.14 -9.08
N ASN A 88 21.29 -34.07 -9.52
CA ASN A 88 21.29 -32.80 -8.78
C ASN A 88 20.50 -33.00 -7.48
N LEU A 89 20.87 -32.31 -6.39
CA LEU A 89 20.22 -32.39 -5.07
C LEU A 89 18.70 -32.31 -5.18
N GLU A 90 18.19 -31.45 -6.06
CA GLU A 90 16.76 -31.30 -6.29
C GLU A 90 16.11 -32.54 -6.91
N THR A 91 16.76 -33.18 -7.88
CA THR A 91 16.29 -34.43 -8.50
C THR A 91 16.37 -35.61 -7.53
N TYR A 92 17.38 -35.63 -6.67
CA TYR A 92 17.49 -36.63 -5.61
C TYR A 92 16.39 -36.48 -4.57
N GLU A 93 16.14 -35.25 -4.11
CA GLU A 93 15.11 -34.94 -3.14
C GLU A 93 13.72 -35.27 -3.68
N SER A 94 13.40 -34.91 -4.92
CA SER A 94 12.08 -35.20 -5.50
C SER A 94 11.82 -36.70 -5.67
N ALA A 95 12.86 -37.50 -5.94
CA ALA A 95 12.75 -38.95 -6.06
C ALA A 95 12.71 -39.66 -4.71
N THR A 96 13.51 -39.21 -3.73
CA THR A 96 13.73 -39.92 -2.46
C THR A 96 12.84 -39.41 -1.33
N TYR A 97 12.54 -38.10 -1.32
CA TYR A 97 11.74 -37.41 -0.30
C TYR A 97 10.66 -36.52 -0.96
N PRO A 98 9.72 -37.11 -1.72
CA PRO A 98 8.75 -36.35 -2.52
C PRO A 98 7.89 -35.38 -1.69
N GLU A 99 7.56 -35.75 -0.45
CA GLU A 99 6.81 -34.89 0.47
C GLU A 99 7.61 -33.66 0.92
N LEU A 100 8.89 -33.84 1.25
CA LEU A 100 9.77 -32.72 1.61
C LEU A 100 9.93 -31.76 0.41
N TYR A 101 10.12 -32.33 -0.78
CA TYR A 101 10.17 -31.57 -2.02
C TYR A 101 8.88 -30.76 -2.25
N GLY A 102 7.71 -31.40 -2.14
CA GLY A 102 6.41 -30.74 -2.31
C GLY A 102 6.21 -29.57 -1.36
N LEU A 103 6.43 -29.79 -0.06
CA LEU A 103 6.33 -28.75 0.97
C LEU A 103 7.28 -27.57 0.71
N ARG A 104 8.49 -27.84 0.20
CA ARG A 104 9.45 -26.79 -0.18
C ARG A 104 8.97 -25.97 -1.38
N GLN A 105 8.39 -26.61 -2.39
CA GLN A 105 7.81 -25.91 -3.54
C GLN A 105 6.61 -25.05 -3.14
N ASP A 106 5.76 -25.52 -2.23
CA ASP A 106 4.65 -24.73 -1.69
C ASP A 106 5.15 -23.48 -0.96
N MET A 107 6.18 -23.63 -0.12
CA MET A 107 6.80 -22.50 0.57
C MET A 107 7.42 -21.49 -0.41
N LEU A 108 8.12 -21.94 -1.46
CA LEU A 108 8.64 -21.07 -2.53
C LEU A 108 7.52 -20.34 -3.26
N THR A 109 6.44 -21.05 -3.59
CA THR A 109 5.26 -20.48 -4.25
C THR A 109 4.66 -19.37 -3.39
N GLN A 110 4.52 -19.58 -2.08
CA GLN A 110 4.03 -18.55 -1.16
C GLN A 110 4.98 -17.34 -1.06
N ILE A 111 6.30 -17.56 -0.99
CA ILE A 111 7.29 -16.48 -0.96
C ILE A 111 7.20 -15.62 -2.25
N ASN A 112 7.07 -16.27 -3.40
CA ASN A 112 6.95 -15.61 -4.70
C ASN A 112 5.62 -14.86 -4.84
N ALA A 113 4.52 -15.44 -4.38
CA ALA A 113 3.21 -14.78 -4.35
C ALA A 113 3.23 -13.52 -3.47
N LEU A 114 3.89 -13.57 -2.30
CA LEU A 114 4.10 -12.40 -1.45
C LEU A 114 4.95 -11.33 -2.16
N HIS A 115 6.01 -11.73 -2.86
CA HIS A 115 6.83 -10.78 -3.62
C HIS A 115 6.03 -10.09 -4.74
N ALA A 116 5.23 -10.85 -5.50
CA ALA A 116 4.36 -10.31 -6.53
C ALA A 116 3.30 -9.36 -5.95
N PHE A 117 2.75 -9.69 -4.78
CA PHE A 117 1.82 -8.80 -4.07
C PHE A 117 2.47 -7.44 -3.73
N PHE A 118 3.69 -7.43 -3.19
CA PHE A 118 4.37 -6.17 -2.86
C PHE A 118 4.68 -5.32 -4.09
N GLY A 119 4.82 -5.91 -5.28
CA GLY A 119 4.90 -5.16 -6.53
C GLY A 119 3.59 -4.42 -6.83
N LYS A 120 2.44 -5.11 -6.71
CA LYS A 120 1.11 -4.56 -7.04
C LYS A 120 0.61 -3.53 -6.03
N VAL A 121 0.90 -3.72 -4.75
CA VAL A 121 0.36 -2.85 -3.69
C VAL A 121 0.87 -1.40 -3.79
N GLY A 122 2.05 -1.19 -4.39
CA GLY A 122 2.57 0.14 -4.69
C GLY A 122 1.67 0.90 -5.67
N GLU A 123 1.28 0.25 -6.77
CA GLU A 123 0.36 0.82 -7.77
C GLU A 123 -1.01 1.12 -7.14
N TRP A 124 -1.52 0.22 -6.30
CA TRP A 124 -2.79 0.44 -5.60
C TRP A 124 -2.71 1.63 -4.65
N ALA A 125 -1.61 1.80 -3.90
CA ALA A 125 -1.44 2.92 -2.98
C ALA A 125 -1.31 4.28 -3.69
N GLU A 126 -0.83 4.29 -4.94
CA GLU A 126 -0.82 5.49 -5.78
C GLU A 126 -2.22 5.84 -6.28
N GLN A 127 -2.98 4.84 -6.74
CA GLN A 127 -4.34 5.01 -7.28
C GLN A 127 -5.39 5.28 -6.19
N MET A 128 -5.19 4.74 -4.98
CA MET A 128 -6.13 4.77 -3.85
C MET A 128 -5.51 5.47 -2.63
N PRO A 129 -5.22 6.79 -2.71
CA PRO A 129 -4.51 7.48 -1.64
C PRO A 129 -5.26 7.46 -0.30
N ALA A 130 -6.59 7.40 -0.31
CA ALA A 130 -7.41 7.31 0.90
C ALA A 130 -7.23 5.97 1.64
N GLN A 131 -6.82 4.91 0.93
CA GLN A 131 -6.63 3.56 1.48
C GLN A 131 -5.20 3.25 1.91
N ARG A 132 -4.25 4.18 1.73
CA ARG A 132 -2.83 3.96 2.03
C ARG A 132 -2.57 3.42 3.43
N ARG A 133 -3.27 3.95 4.43
CA ARG A 133 -3.10 3.51 5.82
C ARG A 133 -3.51 2.05 5.99
N PHE A 134 -4.64 1.66 5.40
CA PHE A 134 -5.11 0.28 5.43
C PHE A 134 -4.18 -0.65 4.64
N LEU A 135 -3.77 -0.25 3.43
CA LEU A 135 -2.78 -1.00 2.64
C LEU A 135 -1.47 -1.21 3.40
N GLN A 136 -1.00 -0.21 4.14
CA GLN A 136 0.19 -0.35 4.98
C GLN A 136 0.01 -1.44 6.04
N THR A 137 -1.15 -1.51 6.70
CA THR A 137 -1.45 -2.59 7.67
C THR A 137 -1.35 -3.97 7.02
N ILE A 138 -1.88 -4.13 5.80
CA ILE A 138 -1.80 -5.40 5.07
C ILE A 138 -0.35 -5.71 4.65
N ILE A 139 0.41 -4.69 4.22
CA ILE A 139 1.84 -4.82 3.90
C ILE A 139 2.61 -5.32 5.12
N ASP A 140 2.40 -4.71 6.28
CA ASP A 140 3.13 -5.05 7.51
C ASP A 140 2.86 -6.51 7.92
N LEU A 141 1.59 -6.94 7.87
CA LEU A 141 1.20 -8.33 8.15
C LEU A 141 1.86 -9.32 7.17
N ARG A 142 1.76 -9.05 5.87
CA ARG A 142 2.32 -9.92 4.83
C ARG A 142 3.84 -9.91 4.81
N TRP A 143 4.47 -8.80 5.22
CA TRP A 143 5.94 -8.68 5.30
C TRP A 143 6.50 -9.52 6.44
N ALA A 144 5.87 -9.45 7.62
CA ALA A 144 6.23 -10.31 8.75
C ALA A 144 6.18 -11.80 8.36
N ARG A 145 5.10 -12.21 7.69
CA ARG A 145 4.96 -13.56 7.12
C ARG A 145 6.06 -13.90 6.13
N GLN A 146 6.39 -12.99 5.21
CA GLN A 146 7.46 -13.23 4.23
C GLN A 146 8.82 -13.45 4.91
N GLN A 147 9.15 -12.66 5.92
CA GLN A 147 10.40 -12.80 6.67
C GLN A 147 10.49 -14.15 7.38
N GLN A 148 9.39 -14.58 8.00
CA GLN A 148 9.31 -15.88 8.65
C GLN A 148 9.50 -17.03 7.65
N LEU A 149 8.79 -17.01 6.52
CA LEU A 149 8.92 -18.03 5.48
C LEU A 149 10.33 -18.05 4.86
N ARG A 150 10.92 -16.88 4.60
CA ARG A 150 12.30 -16.81 4.07
C ARG A 150 13.33 -17.37 5.04
N LYS A 151 13.20 -17.07 6.33
CA LYS A 151 14.09 -17.61 7.36
C LYS A 151 13.97 -19.13 7.43
N ALA A 152 12.74 -19.66 7.48
CA ALA A 152 12.50 -21.09 7.47
C ALA A 152 13.10 -21.75 6.21
N TYR A 153 12.85 -21.18 5.03
CA TYR A 153 13.40 -21.66 3.77
C TYR A 153 14.94 -21.70 3.78
N GLN A 154 15.60 -20.65 4.24
CA GLN A 154 17.07 -20.57 4.32
C GLN A 154 17.65 -21.66 5.23
N ASP A 155 17.02 -21.91 6.37
CA ASP A 155 17.47 -22.94 7.31
C ASP A 155 17.31 -24.35 6.72
N ILE A 156 16.20 -24.61 6.02
CA ILE A 156 15.96 -25.89 5.33
C ILE A 156 16.93 -26.08 4.16
N ASP A 157 17.12 -25.04 3.35
CA ASP A 157 18.04 -25.07 2.21
C ASP A 157 19.49 -25.28 2.65
N ARG A 158 19.87 -24.74 3.81
CA ARG A 158 21.15 -25.02 4.45
C ARG A 158 21.27 -26.49 4.84
N SER A 159 20.32 -27.04 5.59
CA SER A 159 20.34 -28.46 6.02
C SER A 159 20.41 -29.42 4.83
N ARG A 160 19.65 -29.13 3.75
CA ARG A 160 19.70 -29.90 2.49
C ARG A 160 21.07 -29.87 1.83
N ARG A 161 21.73 -28.71 1.79
CA ARG A 161 23.07 -28.57 1.20
C ARG A 161 24.15 -29.23 2.05
N GLU A 162 24.03 -29.15 3.38
CA GLU A 162 24.91 -29.87 4.31
C GLU A 162 24.77 -31.39 4.11
N PHE A 163 23.54 -31.91 4.05
CA PHE A 163 23.29 -33.30 3.68
C PHE A 163 23.95 -33.67 2.36
N TRP A 164 23.75 -32.86 1.31
CA TRP A 164 24.28 -33.15 -0.02
C TRP A 164 25.81 -33.22 -0.03
N LEU A 165 26.47 -32.32 0.71
CA LEU A 165 27.91 -32.33 0.88
C LEU A 165 28.36 -33.64 1.54
N HIS A 166 27.74 -34.02 2.65
CA HIS A 166 28.09 -35.26 3.35
C HIS A 166 27.77 -36.51 2.53
N TYR A 167 26.66 -36.51 1.79
CA TYR A 167 26.26 -37.61 0.92
C TYR A 167 27.23 -37.80 -0.24
N ARG A 168 27.84 -36.72 -0.75
CA ARG A 168 28.83 -36.78 -1.84
C ARG A 168 30.27 -37.05 -1.36
N THR A 169 30.56 -36.90 -0.06
CA THR A 169 31.93 -36.96 0.49
C THR A 169 32.16 -38.06 1.54
N GLY A 170 31.10 -38.66 2.07
CA GLY A 170 31.14 -39.67 3.14
C GLY A 170 30.60 -41.04 2.72
N GLU A 171 30.24 -41.86 3.70
CA GLU A 171 29.61 -43.17 3.47
C GLU A 171 28.10 -43.02 3.21
N ASP A 172 27.70 -43.17 1.94
CA ASP A 172 26.34 -42.96 1.43
C ASP A 172 25.23 -43.56 2.29
N ARG A 173 25.41 -44.78 2.81
CA ARG A 173 24.36 -45.50 3.55
C ARG A 173 24.11 -44.91 4.94
N HIS A 174 25.16 -44.52 5.64
CA HIS A 174 25.04 -43.92 6.97
C HIS A 174 24.44 -42.51 6.90
N VAL A 175 24.88 -41.72 5.92
CA VAL A 175 24.39 -40.35 5.70
C VAL A 175 22.91 -40.33 5.30
N ARG A 176 22.46 -41.30 4.48
CA ARG A 176 21.04 -41.45 4.13
C ARG A 176 20.16 -41.70 5.35
N THR A 177 20.50 -42.68 6.19
CA THR A 177 19.71 -43.01 7.40
C THR A 177 19.61 -41.81 8.35
N MET A 178 20.70 -41.06 8.53
CA MET A 178 20.70 -39.85 9.35
C MET A 178 19.81 -38.75 8.76
N PHE A 179 19.73 -38.66 7.44
CA PHE A 179 18.90 -37.69 6.76
C PHE A 179 17.43 -38.08 6.70
N ASP A 180 17.06 -39.35 6.81
CA ASP A 180 15.64 -39.76 6.91
C ASP A 180 14.96 -39.08 8.11
N ASP A 181 15.61 -39.12 9.28
CA ASP A 181 15.14 -38.46 10.50
C ASP A 181 15.13 -36.93 10.37
N GLU A 182 16.17 -36.37 9.74
CA GLU A 182 16.26 -34.92 9.50
C GLU A 182 15.21 -34.45 8.51
N ALA A 183 14.92 -35.22 7.45
CA ALA A 183 13.90 -34.91 6.46
C ALA A 183 12.52 -34.81 7.12
N GLN A 184 12.17 -35.71 8.04
CA GLN A 184 10.93 -35.61 8.81
C GLN A 184 10.89 -34.35 9.69
N ARG A 185 12.01 -33.98 10.33
CA ARG A 185 12.11 -32.73 11.10
C ARG A 185 11.95 -31.49 10.23
N LEU A 186 12.57 -31.49 9.04
CA LEU A 186 12.44 -30.42 8.06
C LEU A 186 11.00 -30.30 7.55
N GLN A 187 10.34 -31.41 7.24
CA GLN A 187 8.92 -31.42 6.86
C GLN A 187 8.05 -30.78 7.94
N LYS A 188 8.21 -31.22 9.20
CA LYS A 188 7.48 -30.63 10.33
C LYS A 188 7.75 -29.13 10.45
N ARG A 189 9.00 -28.70 10.31
CA ARG A 189 9.37 -27.30 10.37
C ARG A 189 8.74 -26.47 9.25
N ILE A 190 8.63 -27.03 8.04
CA ILE A 190 7.90 -26.38 6.93
C ILE A 190 6.42 -26.29 7.31
N GLN A 191 5.82 -27.37 7.78
CA GLN A 191 4.41 -27.40 8.17
C GLN A 191 4.12 -26.41 9.30
N ASP A 192 5.00 -26.26 10.30
CA ASP A 192 4.87 -25.28 11.37
C ASP A 192 4.93 -23.85 10.79
N ALA A 193 5.91 -23.55 9.93
CA ALA A 193 6.00 -22.24 9.28
C ALA A 193 4.81 -21.94 8.35
N LEU A 194 4.27 -22.96 7.69
CA LEU A 194 3.04 -22.87 6.91
C LEU A 194 1.78 -22.81 7.81
N GLY A 195 1.82 -23.38 9.01
CA GLY A 195 0.75 -23.35 10.00
C GLY A 195 0.59 -21.97 10.62
N ASP A 196 1.70 -21.31 10.94
CA ASP A 196 1.74 -19.90 11.38
C ASP A 196 1.14 -18.97 10.32
N SER A 197 1.16 -19.36 9.03
CA SER A 197 0.45 -18.65 7.96
C SER A 197 -1.05 -18.49 8.26
N ARG A 198 -1.67 -19.42 8.99
CA ARG A 198 -3.09 -19.34 9.32
C ARG A 198 -3.35 -18.19 10.28
N GLU A 199 -2.46 -17.95 11.23
CA GLU A 199 -2.56 -16.79 12.14
C GLU A 199 -2.48 -15.49 11.35
N PHE A 200 -1.52 -15.38 10.42
CA PHE A 200 -1.44 -14.21 9.53
C PHE A 200 -2.69 -14.04 8.66
N GLN A 201 -3.26 -15.13 8.13
CA GLN A 201 -4.51 -15.08 7.35
C GLN A 201 -5.69 -14.61 8.21
N LEU A 202 -5.78 -15.05 9.46
CA LEU A 202 -6.82 -14.58 10.39
C LEU A 202 -6.64 -13.11 10.74
N ALA A 203 -5.41 -12.68 11.05
CA ALA A 203 -5.11 -11.27 11.30
C ALA A 203 -5.40 -10.38 10.09
N GLU A 204 -5.06 -10.84 8.89
CA GLU A 204 -5.39 -10.14 7.64
C GLU A 204 -6.89 -10.07 7.41
N THR A 205 -7.62 -11.17 7.63
CA THR A 205 -9.08 -11.21 7.50
C THR A 205 -9.75 -10.24 8.48
N GLU A 206 -9.27 -10.17 9.73
CA GLU A 206 -9.79 -9.22 10.71
C GLU A 206 -9.47 -7.77 10.30
N ALA A 207 -8.25 -7.50 9.82
CA ALA A 207 -7.89 -6.16 9.34
C ALA A 207 -8.79 -5.70 8.18
N VAL A 208 -9.10 -6.59 7.22
CA VAL A 208 -10.06 -6.31 6.13
C VAL A 208 -11.45 -6.03 6.70
N ARG A 209 -11.91 -6.86 7.64
CA ARG A 209 -13.23 -6.69 8.28
C ARG A 209 -13.35 -5.37 9.04
N GLU A 210 -12.34 -5.03 9.85
CA GLU A 210 -12.27 -3.76 10.57
C GLU A 210 -12.30 -2.58 9.59
N HIS A 211 -11.56 -2.67 8.49
CA HIS A 211 -11.57 -1.62 7.48
C HIS A 211 -12.95 -1.43 6.83
N LEU A 212 -13.66 -2.51 6.51
CA LEU A 212 -15.04 -2.43 6.00
C LEU A 212 -16.01 -1.85 7.04
N ARG A 213 -15.82 -2.15 8.34
CA ARG A 213 -16.60 -1.53 9.43
C ARG A 213 -16.28 -0.05 9.61
N ASP A 214 -15.04 0.36 9.42
CA ASP A 214 -14.66 1.78 9.44
C ASP A 214 -15.32 2.54 8.28
N ALA A 215 -15.37 1.93 7.09
CA ALA A 215 -16.09 2.47 5.94
C ALA A 215 -17.61 2.58 6.22
N GLU A 216 -18.21 1.56 6.85
CA GLU A 216 -19.61 1.61 7.30
C GLU A 216 -19.83 2.74 8.33
N THR A 217 -18.93 2.89 9.29
CA THR A 217 -19.01 3.95 10.31
C THR A 217 -18.96 5.33 9.67
N LEU A 218 -18.09 5.50 8.67
CA LEU A 218 -18.00 6.73 7.88
C LEU A 218 -19.28 6.96 7.06
N LEU A 219 -19.87 5.91 6.45
CA LEU A 219 -21.17 6.00 5.79
C LEU A 219 -22.29 6.39 6.74
N LYS A 220 -22.19 6.13 8.04
CA LYS A 220 -23.20 6.52 9.04
C LYS A 220 -22.93 7.89 9.68
N ALA A 221 -21.79 8.51 9.38
CA ALA A 221 -21.39 9.78 9.98
C ALA A 221 -22.25 10.97 9.48
N ALA A 222 -23.32 11.31 10.20
CA ALA A 222 -24.24 12.40 9.84
C ALA A 222 -23.63 13.82 9.92
N LYS A 223 -22.42 13.97 10.48
CA LYS A 223 -21.79 15.28 10.70
C LYS A 223 -20.39 15.30 10.11
N LEU A 224 -19.96 16.49 9.67
CA LEU A 224 -18.57 16.72 9.32
C LEU A 224 -17.64 16.36 10.49
N PRO A 225 -16.46 15.78 10.22
CA PRO A 225 -15.51 15.51 11.29
C PRO A 225 -15.06 16.83 11.93
N LYS A 226 -14.78 16.79 13.24
CA LYS A 226 -14.37 18.01 13.95
C LYS A 226 -12.95 18.40 13.53
N PRO A 227 -12.71 19.66 13.11
CA PRO A 227 -11.37 20.12 12.78
C PRO A 227 -10.47 20.07 14.02
N LYS A 228 -9.21 19.66 13.85
CA LYS A 228 -8.20 19.76 14.91
C LYS A 228 -7.86 21.25 15.15
N LYS A 229 -7.25 21.55 16.30
CA LYS A 229 -6.85 22.93 16.65
C LYS A 229 -5.96 23.51 15.53
N GLY A 230 -6.38 24.63 14.95
CA GLY A 230 -5.68 25.31 13.84
C GLY A 230 -6.02 24.78 12.44
N GLN A 231 -6.86 23.76 12.32
CA GLN A 231 -7.32 23.23 11.03
C GLN A 231 -8.59 23.95 10.56
N ARG A 232 -8.69 24.24 9.26
CA ARG A 232 -9.90 24.80 8.66
C ARG A 232 -10.90 23.67 8.36
N LEU A 233 -12.20 23.97 8.37
CA LEU A 233 -13.24 22.97 8.14
C LEU A 233 -13.11 22.28 6.77
N ASN A 234 -12.68 23.02 5.74
CA ASN A 234 -12.48 22.51 4.39
C ASN A 234 -11.23 21.64 4.20
N THR A 235 -10.40 21.46 5.23
CA THR A 235 -9.21 20.58 5.18
C THR A 235 -9.33 19.36 6.08
N VAL A 236 -10.53 19.11 6.65
CA VAL A 236 -10.79 17.99 7.54
C VAL A 236 -10.76 16.64 6.80
N PHE A 237 -11.15 16.65 5.54
CA PHE A 237 -11.05 15.52 4.62
C PHE A 237 -10.50 16.01 3.28
N GLN A 238 -9.98 15.09 2.49
CA GLN A 238 -9.50 15.38 1.14
C GLN A 238 -10.52 14.84 0.14
N PRO A 239 -11.14 15.70 -0.71
CA PRO A 239 -12.01 15.24 -1.79
C PRO A 239 -11.24 14.33 -2.76
N TYR A 240 -11.95 13.37 -3.36
CA TYR A 240 -11.40 12.53 -4.42
C TYR A 240 -11.03 13.36 -5.66
N SER A 241 -9.94 12.97 -6.33
CA SER A 241 -9.56 13.57 -7.61
C SER A 241 -10.57 13.20 -8.70
N ASP A 242 -10.72 14.05 -9.71
CA ASP A 242 -11.65 13.82 -10.84
C ASP A 242 -11.40 12.47 -11.52
N GLN A 243 -10.13 12.15 -11.77
CA GLN A 243 -9.74 10.89 -12.37
C GLN A 243 -10.22 9.70 -11.52
N ARG A 244 -9.96 9.71 -10.20
CA ARG A 244 -10.35 8.61 -9.34
C ARG A 244 -11.87 8.51 -9.18
N ARG A 245 -12.57 9.66 -9.12
CA ARG A 245 -14.04 9.69 -9.17
C ARG A 245 -14.56 8.98 -10.42
N GLN A 246 -14.03 9.29 -11.59
CA GLN A 246 -14.45 8.68 -12.85
C GLN A 246 -14.21 7.17 -12.87
N THR A 247 -13.07 6.70 -12.36
CA THR A 247 -12.76 5.27 -12.22
C THR A 247 -13.81 4.56 -11.35
N LEU A 248 -14.06 5.07 -10.15
CA LEU A 248 -15.06 4.49 -9.23
C LEU A 248 -16.48 4.53 -9.82
N PHE A 249 -16.83 5.59 -10.56
CA PHE A 249 -18.10 5.67 -11.28
C PHE A 249 -18.24 4.60 -12.37
N ALA A 250 -17.18 4.36 -13.14
CA ALA A 250 -17.17 3.35 -14.19
C ALA A 250 -17.35 1.95 -13.59
N GLU A 251 -16.65 1.66 -12.48
CA GLU A 251 -16.77 0.38 -11.76
C GLU A 251 -18.18 0.15 -11.19
N LEU A 252 -18.78 1.18 -10.57
CA LEU A 252 -20.15 1.10 -10.09
C LEU A 252 -21.15 0.88 -11.24
N THR A 253 -20.90 1.50 -12.39
CA THR A 253 -21.72 1.33 -13.59
C THR A 253 -21.61 -0.08 -14.16
N GLU A 254 -20.39 -0.63 -14.26
CA GLU A 254 -20.13 -2.00 -14.70
C GLU A 254 -20.83 -3.02 -13.79
N ARG A 255 -20.84 -2.77 -12.48
CA ARG A 255 -21.53 -3.59 -11.48
C ARG A 255 -23.05 -3.35 -11.40
N GLN A 256 -23.59 -2.48 -12.24
CA GLN A 256 -25.01 -2.12 -12.28
C GLN A 256 -25.55 -1.54 -10.96
N GLU A 257 -24.71 -0.82 -10.23
CA GLU A 257 -25.05 -0.16 -8.95
C GLU A 257 -25.80 1.16 -9.17
N THR A 258 -26.91 1.10 -9.89
CA THR A 258 -27.68 2.26 -10.38
C THR A 258 -28.14 3.20 -9.26
N SER A 259 -28.51 2.64 -8.11
CA SER A 259 -28.91 3.43 -6.93
C SER A 259 -27.77 4.29 -6.40
N ILE A 260 -26.53 3.80 -6.43
CA ILE A 260 -25.37 4.54 -5.91
C ILE A 260 -24.93 5.57 -6.96
N THR A 261 -24.86 5.17 -8.23
CA THR A 261 -24.44 6.08 -9.31
C THR A 261 -25.39 7.25 -9.49
N SER A 262 -26.72 7.06 -9.37
CA SER A 262 -27.69 8.15 -9.47
C SER A 262 -27.48 9.22 -8.39
N ASN A 263 -27.28 8.80 -7.14
CA ASN A 263 -27.03 9.70 -6.01
C ASN A 263 -25.70 10.46 -6.17
N LEU A 264 -24.64 9.78 -6.60
CA LEU A 264 -23.35 10.42 -6.88
C LEU A 264 -23.45 11.43 -8.03
N THR A 265 -24.18 11.12 -9.11
CA THR A 265 -24.40 12.05 -10.23
C THR A 265 -25.14 13.30 -9.77
N GLN A 266 -26.15 13.14 -8.91
CA GLN A 266 -26.89 14.27 -8.35
C GLN A 266 -25.98 15.14 -7.47
N LEU A 267 -25.19 14.54 -6.58
CA LEU A 267 -24.20 15.27 -5.77
C LEU A 267 -23.20 16.04 -6.64
N GLN A 268 -22.71 15.45 -7.73
CA GLN A 268 -21.78 16.12 -8.66
C GLN A 268 -22.44 17.29 -9.40
N HIS A 269 -23.71 17.13 -9.81
CA HIS A 269 -24.48 18.21 -10.40
C HIS A 269 -24.66 19.37 -9.42
N GLU A 270 -25.00 19.07 -8.17
CA GLU A 270 -25.11 20.07 -7.11
C GLU A 270 -23.79 20.79 -6.83
N GLU A 271 -22.66 20.07 -6.79
CA GLU A 271 -21.33 20.66 -6.63
C GLU A 271 -21.08 21.73 -7.70
N THR A 272 -21.42 21.41 -8.96
CA THR A 272 -21.24 22.32 -10.09
C THR A 272 -22.13 23.56 -9.94
N GLN A 273 -23.41 23.37 -9.58
CA GLN A 273 -24.33 24.49 -9.34
C GLN A 273 -23.86 25.41 -8.20
N ILE A 274 -23.39 24.83 -7.08
CA ILE A 274 -22.85 25.58 -5.94
C ILE A 274 -21.65 26.42 -6.38
N ARG A 275 -20.71 25.81 -7.12
CA ARG A 275 -19.51 26.51 -7.63
C ARG A 275 -19.87 27.66 -8.59
N THR A 276 -20.85 27.48 -9.48
CA THR A 276 -21.33 28.54 -10.36
C THR A 276 -21.91 29.71 -9.56
N LYS A 277 -22.71 29.44 -8.52
CA LYS A 277 -23.27 30.49 -7.65
C LYS A 277 -22.20 31.23 -6.87
N LEU A 278 -21.22 30.52 -6.31
CA LEU A 278 -20.07 31.12 -5.63
C LEU A 278 -19.26 32.02 -6.57
N ALA A 279 -18.99 31.57 -7.79
CA ALA A 279 -18.28 32.37 -8.80
C ALA A 279 -19.04 33.67 -9.13
N TYR A 280 -20.36 33.58 -9.29
CA TYR A 280 -21.20 34.76 -9.49
C TYR A 280 -21.10 35.75 -8.32
N MET A 281 -21.19 35.29 -7.06
CA MET A 281 -21.10 36.16 -5.88
C MET A 281 -19.74 36.85 -5.78
N VAL A 282 -18.65 36.14 -6.12
CA VAL A 282 -17.29 36.70 -6.15
C VAL A 282 -17.14 37.80 -7.20
N GLU A 283 -17.80 37.69 -8.35
CA GLU A 283 -17.82 38.78 -9.34
C GLU A 283 -18.76 39.92 -8.91
N TYR A 284 -19.90 39.59 -8.32
CA TYR A 284 -20.91 40.56 -7.88
C TYR A 284 -20.37 41.54 -6.84
N GLN A 285 -19.60 41.05 -5.85
CA GLN A 285 -19.00 41.89 -4.81
C GLN A 285 -17.92 42.87 -5.32
N LYS A 286 -17.31 42.61 -6.49
CA LYS A 286 -16.32 43.53 -7.08
C LYS A 286 -16.97 44.81 -7.59
N VAL A 287 -18.23 44.74 -7.98
CA VAL A 287 -18.99 45.84 -8.57
C VAL A 287 -19.90 46.51 -7.55
N ASN A 288 -20.46 45.75 -6.60
CA ASN A 288 -21.44 46.24 -5.61
C ASN A 288 -20.84 46.20 -4.21
N THR A 289 -20.00 47.20 -3.89
CA THR A 289 -19.26 47.25 -2.62
C THR A 289 -20.15 47.58 -1.42
N ASP A 290 -21.32 48.18 -1.65
CA ASP A 290 -22.34 48.46 -0.64
C ASP A 290 -22.96 47.18 -0.05
N LEU A 291 -22.90 46.05 -0.78
CA LEU A 291 -23.45 44.75 -0.36
C LEU A 291 -22.37 43.74 0.08
N LEU A 292 -21.15 44.21 0.39
CA LEU A 292 -20.01 43.34 0.73
C LEU A 292 -20.29 42.39 1.91
N GLU A 293 -20.84 42.90 3.01
CA GLU A 293 -21.11 42.10 4.21
C GLU A 293 -22.12 40.98 3.91
N THR A 294 -23.28 41.34 3.37
CA THR A 294 -24.33 40.39 2.97
C THR A 294 -23.82 39.36 1.96
N THR A 295 -23.01 39.79 0.99
CA THR A 295 -22.45 38.87 -0.02
C THR A 295 -21.44 37.91 0.61
N ASN A 296 -20.62 38.37 1.56
CA ASN A 296 -19.66 37.51 2.27
C ASN A 296 -20.36 36.46 3.15
N ASP A 297 -21.43 36.84 3.85
CA ASP A 297 -22.23 35.90 4.64
C ASP A 297 -22.87 34.83 3.75
N LEU A 298 -23.44 35.23 2.61
CA LEU A 298 -23.99 34.30 1.64
C LEU A 298 -22.91 33.38 1.06
N ILE A 299 -21.73 33.90 0.73
CA ILE A 299 -20.58 33.10 0.28
C ILE A 299 -20.18 32.08 1.37
N LEU A 300 -20.23 32.45 2.64
CA LEU A 300 -19.90 31.56 3.75
C LEU A 300 -20.89 30.38 3.84
N GLU A 301 -22.19 30.65 3.72
CA GLU A 301 -23.22 29.60 3.72
C GLU A 301 -23.09 28.67 2.49
N TRP A 302 -22.87 29.22 1.29
CA TRP A 302 -22.64 28.40 0.09
C TRP A 302 -21.34 27.58 0.15
N ASN A 303 -20.28 28.11 0.76
CA ASN A 303 -19.06 27.35 1.01
C ASN A 303 -19.30 26.21 2.01
N LYS A 304 -20.14 26.42 3.02
CA LYS A 304 -20.53 25.36 3.95
C LYS A 304 -21.30 24.27 3.21
N ALA A 305 -22.30 24.63 2.40
CA ALA A 305 -23.03 23.68 1.55
C ALA A 305 -22.09 22.89 0.61
N LEU A 306 -21.09 23.56 0.01
CA LEU A 306 -20.07 22.91 -0.82
C LEU A 306 -19.28 21.84 -0.04
N ILE A 307 -18.83 22.16 1.18
CA ILE A 307 -18.07 21.22 2.01
C ILE A 307 -18.92 20.00 2.37
N TYR A 308 -20.20 20.19 2.73
CA TYR A 308 -21.10 19.07 3.02
C TYR A 308 -21.37 18.19 1.79
N ASN A 309 -21.60 18.80 0.62
CA ASN A 309 -21.76 18.05 -0.63
C ASN A 309 -20.49 17.25 -0.97
N GLN A 310 -19.30 17.85 -0.85
CA GLN A 310 -18.03 17.13 -1.07
C GLN A 310 -17.81 16.01 -0.04
N TYR A 311 -18.24 16.20 1.19
CA TYR A 311 -18.14 15.18 2.23
C TYR A 311 -19.12 14.01 1.97
N ALA A 312 -20.32 14.31 1.49
CA ALA A 312 -21.28 13.30 1.04
C ALA A 312 -20.69 12.44 -0.09
N GLN A 313 -20.13 13.06 -1.12
CA GLN A 313 -19.41 12.35 -2.18
C GLN A 313 -18.25 11.50 -1.62
N TYR A 314 -17.44 12.08 -0.72
CA TYR A 314 -16.32 11.38 -0.09
C TYR A 314 -16.75 10.12 0.65
N ARG A 315 -17.82 10.18 1.46
CA ARG A 315 -18.33 9.01 2.22
C ARG A 315 -18.73 7.87 1.29
N LEU A 316 -19.48 8.19 0.23
CA LEU A 316 -19.95 7.19 -0.75
C LEU A 316 -18.77 6.57 -1.51
N LEU A 317 -17.88 7.40 -2.04
CA LEU A 317 -16.72 6.94 -2.82
C LEU A 317 -15.71 6.16 -1.97
N PHE A 318 -15.52 6.56 -0.71
CA PHE A 318 -14.63 5.83 0.21
C PHE A 318 -15.14 4.41 0.46
N ALA A 319 -16.44 4.24 0.67
CA ALA A 319 -17.01 2.91 0.85
C ALA A 319 -16.96 2.05 -0.42
N THR A 320 -17.18 2.65 -1.60
CA THR A 320 -16.98 1.97 -2.89
C THR A 320 -15.53 1.49 -3.04
N GLU A 321 -14.57 2.36 -2.76
CA GLU A 321 -13.15 2.03 -2.83
C GLU A 321 -12.75 0.97 -1.78
N ALA A 322 -13.35 0.98 -0.60
CA ALA A 322 -13.15 -0.06 0.42
C ALA A 322 -13.66 -1.44 -0.05
N LEU A 323 -14.78 -1.48 -0.78
CA LEU A 323 -15.26 -2.71 -1.42
C LEU A 323 -14.28 -3.18 -2.51
N GLU A 324 -13.81 -2.28 -3.37
CA GLU A 324 -12.86 -2.60 -4.44
C GLU A 324 -11.56 -3.19 -3.88
N ILE A 325 -10.97 -2.53 -2.89
CA ILE A 325 -9.70 -2.98 -2.31
C ILE A 325 -9.84 -4.33 -1.59
N SER A 326 -11.00 -4.60 -0.98
CA SER A 326 -11.26 -5.91 -0.38
C SER A 326 -11.24 -7.03 -1.42
N VAL A 327 -11.78 -6.79 -2.62
CA VAL A 327 -11.73 -7.73 -3.74
C VAL A 327 -10.30 -7.92 -4.25
N LEU A 328 -9.52 -6.85 -4.37
CA LEU A 328 -8.10 -6.92 -4.74
C LEU A 328 -7.27 -7.74 -3.73
N LEU A 329 -7.67 -7.72 -2.46
CA LEU A 329 -7.07 -8.53 -1.39
C LEU A 329 -7.54 -9.99 -1.37
N GLY A 330 -8.48 -10.36 -2.24
CA GLY A 330 -8.98 -11.73 -2.40
C GLY A 330 -10.27 -12.03 -1.65
N LEU A 331 -10.94 -11.02 -1.08
CA LEU A 331 -12.27 -11.20 -0.51
C LEU A 331 -13.28 -11.43 -1.64
N THR A 332 -14.10 -12.48 -1.52
CA THR A 332 -15.15 -12.75 -2.50
C THR A 332 -16.30 -11.76 -2.35
N THR A 333 -16.96 -11.43 -3.47
CA THR A 333 -18.14 -10.55 -3.48
C THR A 333 -19.32 -11.14 -2.71
N ASP A 334 -19.38 -12.47 -2.59
CA ASP A 334 -20.41 -13.18 -1.82
C ASP A 334 -20.09 -13.26 -0.32
N SER A 335 -18.94 -12.73 0.11
CA SER A 335 -18.61 -12.68 1.53
C SER A 335 -19.62 -11.82 2.29
N ARG A 336 -19.91 -12.22 3.53
CA ARG A 336 -20.84 -11.52 4.42
C ARG A 336 -20.47 -10.05 4.59
N ASP A 337 -19.19 -9.77 4.83
CA ASP A 337 -18.70 -8.43 5.14
C ASP A 337 -18.80 -7.51 3.89
N TYR A 338 -18.45 -8.02 2.70
CA TYR A 338 -18.63 -7.29 1.43
C TYR A 338 -20.11 -7.00 1.15
N THR A 339 -20.95 -8.04 1.19
CA THR A 339 -22.39 -7.92 0.90
C THR A 339 -23.07 -6.97 1.89
N TRP A 340 -22.66 -7.00 3.15
CA TRP A 340 -23.15 -6.10 4.17
C TRP A 340 -22.81 -4.64 3.87
N LEU A 341 -21.55 -4.30 3.60
CA LEU A 341 -21.16 -2.93 3.30
C LEU A 341 -21.83 -2.42 2.01
N LEU A 342 -21.92 -3.26 0.98
CA LEU A 342 -22.63 -2.90 -0.26
C LEU A 342 -24.11 -2.62 -0.01
N LYS A 343 -24.77 -3.44 0.82
CA LYS A 343 -26.14 -3.18 1.26
C LYS A 343 -26.25 -1.84 2.00
N GLN A 344 -25.39 -1.58 2.97
CA GLN A 344 -25.38 -0.30 3.71
C GLN A 344 -25.15 0.90 2.79
N LEU A 345 -24.26 0.77 1.80
CA LEU A 345 -24.00 1.81 0.80
C LEU A 345 -25.25 2.12 -0.02
N ARG A 346 -25.98 1.10 -0.48
CA ARG A 346 -27.25 1.27 -1.23
C ARG A 346 -28.34 1.91 -0.37
N GLU A 347 -28.47 1.48 0.87
CA GLU A 347 -29.50 1.97 1.80
C GLU A 347 -29.25 3.42 2.24
N LEU A 348 -27.99 3.80 2.49
CA LEU A 348 -27.64 5.12 3.04
C LEU A 348 -27.37 6.19 1.97
N ALA A 349 -27.15 5.81 0.71
CA ALA A 349 -26.87 6.78 -0.36
C ALA A 349 -27.95 7.87 -0.53
N PRO A 350 -29.26 7.55 -0.52
CA PRO A 350 -30.31 8.56 -0.60
C PRO A 350 -30.32 9.51 0.61
N ASP A 351 -30.11 9.00 1.81
CA ASP A 351 -30.09 9.81 3.04
C ASP A 351 -28.87 10.75 3.06
N ILE A 352 -27.72 10.27 2.58
CA ILE A 352 -26.49 11.08 2.44
C ILE A 352 -26.70 12.22 1.44
N LEU A 353 -27.37 11.95 0.31
CA LEU A 353 -27.76 12.97 -0.65
C LEU A 353 -28.70 13.99 0.01
N ALA A 354 -29.78 13.54 0.65
CA ALA A 354 -30.75 14.42 1.30
C ALA A 354 -30.11 15.34 2.35
N GLN A 355 -29.12 14.85 3.11
CA GLN A 355 -28.34 15.67 4.04
C GLN A 355 -27.56 16.80 3.34
N ALA A 356 -26.94 16.52 2.20
CA ALA A 356 -26.22 17.52 1.42
C ALA A 356 -27.18 18.55 0.78
N GLU A 357 -28.31 18.08 0.26
CA GLU A 357 -29.35 18.94 -0.30
C GLU A 357 -29.95 19.90 0.73
N GLU A 358 -30.09 19.44 1.98
CA GLU A 358 -30.62 20.26 3.06
C GLU A 358 -29.68 21.43 3.41
N GLU A 359 -28.37 21.19 3.50
CA GLU A 359 -27.40 22.28 3.71
C GLU A 359 -27.37 23.25 2.52
N ARG A 360 -27.58 22.76 1.30
CA ARG A 360 -27.79 23.63 0.13
C ARG A 360 -29.07 24.46 0.24
N ARG A 361 -30.18 23.90 0.73
CA ARG A 361 -31.44 24.64 0.94
C ARG A 361 -31.27 25.75 1.95
N VAL A 362 -30.56 25.51 3.06
CA VAL A 362 -30.22 26.54 4.05
C VAL A 362 -29.49 27.71 3.38
N ALA A 363 -28.48 27.43 2.55
CA ALA A 363 -27.77 28.48 1.80
C ALA A 363 -28.68 29.22 0.80
N ALA A 364 -29.57 28.50 0.11
CA ALA A 364 -30.48 29.05 -0.89
C ALA A 364 -31.58 29.95 -0.32
N TYR A 365 -32.07 29.65 0.89
CA TYR A 365 -33.16 30.38 1.55
C TYR A 365 -32.69 31.32 2.66
N SER A 366 -31.38 31.53 2.79
CA SER A 366 -30.76 32.43 3.78
C SER A 366 -31.25 33.89 3.76
N TYR A 367 -31.88 34.34 2.67
CA TYR A 367 -32.50 35.65 2.55
C TYR A 367 -33.83 35.79 3.35
N ASN A 368 -34.52 34.68 3.68
CA ASN A 368 -35.79 34.71 4.41
C ASN A 368 -35.70 33.91 5.73
N PRO A 369 -35.55 34.59 6.89
CA PRO A 369 -35.38 33.93 8.18
C PRO A 369 -36.62 33.12 8.64
N GLU A 370 -37.82 33.43 8.15
CA GLU A 370 -39.02 32.63 8.47
C GLU A 370 -39.00 31.24 7.81
N VAL A 371 -38.43 31.15 6.60
CA VAL A 371 -38.21 29.88 5.89
C VAL A 371 -37.01 29.13 6.50
N ASP A 372 -35.95 29.85 6.86
CA ASP A 372 -34.77 29.29 7.53
C ASP A 372 -35.12 28.71 8.93
N HIS A 373 -35.98 29.38 9.71
CA HIS A 373 -36.45 28.86 11.00
C HIS A 373 -37.34 27.62 10.84
N SER A 374 -38.19 27.54 9.82
CA SER A 374 -39.01 26.34 9.56
C SER A 374 -38.16 25.11 9.19
N ASN A 375 -37.08 25.32 8.41
CA ASN A 375 -36.14 24.25 8.04
C ASN A 375 -35.17 23.89 9.19
N ARG A 376 -34.83 24.84 10.09
CA ARG A 376 -33.99 24.59 11.26
C ARG A 376 -34.74 23.98 12.46
N GLN A 377 -36.03 24.22 12.63
CA GLN A 377 -36.85 23.69 13.73
C GLN A 377 -37.30 22.24 13.52
N ALA A 378 -37.25 21.73 12.29
CA ALA A 378 -37.50 20.32 11.96
C ALA A 378 -36.30 19.38 12.28
N ARG A 379 -35.26 19.89 12.95
CA ARG A 379 -33.99 19.20 13.27
C ARG A 379 -34.02 18.40 14.56
#